data_AF-A0A2T2V242-F1
#
_entry.id   AF-A0A2T2V242-F1
#
_cell.length_a   1.000
_cell.length_b   1.000
_cell.length_c   1.000
_cell.angle_alpha   90.00
_cell.angle_beta   90.00
_cell.angle_gamma   90.00
#
_symmetry.space_group_name_H-M   'P 1'
#
loop_
_entity.id
_entity.type
_entity.pdbx_description
1 polymer ?
#
loop_
_entity_poly.entity_id
_entity_poly.type
_entity_poly.pdbx_seq_one_letter_code
_entity_poly.pdbx_strand_id
1 'polypeptide(L)'
;MAQQATEWFGMRLTPDQKAQIERLAEQRDSTQKDAVMRLVEQAVADEKEKEPIEAEPGSILDLAGDLIGSIDDPNGPTDLSTNPKHMEDYGKD
;
A
#
# COMPACT_ATOMS: atom_id res chain seq x y z
N MET A 1 17.22 21.13 -4.45
CA MET A 1 16.34 21.61 -3.35
C MET A 1 15.52 22.77 -3.89
N ALA A 2 14.36 22.51 -4.48
CA ALA A 2 13.48 23.58 -4.95
C ALA A 2 12.85 24.24 -3.72
N GLN A 3 13.19 25.50 -3.45
CA GLN A 3 12.54 26.29 -2.41
C GLN A 3 11.13 26.62 -2.92
N GLN A 4 10.11 25.99 -2.35
CA GLN A 4 8.72 26.30 -2.69
C GLN A 4 8.40 27.74 -2.25
N ALA A 5 7.80 28.52 -3.14
CA ALA A 5 7.36 29.87 -2.83
C ALA A 5 6.35 29.82 -1.68
N THR A 6 6.57 30.61 -0.64
CA THR A 6 5.65 30.68 0.51
C THR A 6 4.55 31.69 0.20
N GLU A 7 3.30 31.23 0.16
CA GLU A 7 2.14 32.10 -0.05
C GLU A 7 1.41 32.37 1.28
N TRP A 8 0.82 33.57 1.40
CA TRP A 8 0.05 33.92 2.59
C TRP A 8 -1.36 33.32 2.52
N PHE A 9 -1.75 32.58 3.56
CA PHE A 9 -3.05 31.95 3.67
C PHE A 9 -3.80 32.46 4.91
N GLY A 10 -4.74 33.38 4.70
CA GLY A 10 -5.63 33.90 5.73
C GLY A 10 -6.95 33.13 5.77
N MET A 11 -7.31 32.58 6.93
CA MET A 11 -8.55 31.83 7.15
C MET A 11 -9.37 32.48 8.27
N ARG A 12 -10.69 32.54 8.10
CA ARG A 12 -11.62 32.89 9.19
C ARG A 12 -12.05 31.61 9.89
N LEU A 13 -11.85 31.58 11.20
CA LEU A 13 -12.17 30.45 12.07
C LEU A 13 -13.20 30.91 13.10
N THR A 14 -14.17 30.05 13.40
CA THR A 14 -14.98 30.20 14.61
C THR A 14 -14.11 29.93 15.86
N PRO A 15 -14.51 30.43 17.04
CA PRO A 15 -13.81 30.13 18.29
C PRO A 15 -13.67 28.62 18.54
N ASP A 16 -14.71 27.85 18.23
CA ASP A 16 -14.72 26.39 18.42
C ASP A 16 -13.72 25.69 17.50
N GLN A 17 -13.67 26.08 16.22
CA GLN A 17 -12.69 25.53 15.27
C GLN A 17 -11.25 25.84 15.70
N LYS A 18 -10.99 27.06 16.19
CA LYS A 18 -9.69 27.43 16.72
C LYS A 18 -9.31 26.56 17.93
N ALA A 19 -10.22 26.36 18.86
CA ALA A 19 -10.00 25.53 20.04
C ALA A 19 -9.74 24.05 19.67
N GLN A 20 -10.39 23.53 18.63
CA GLN A 20 -10.13 22.19 18.12
C GLN A 20 -8.72 22.07 17.53
N ILE A 21 -8.29 23.06 16.75
CA ILE A 21 -6.94 23.09 16.16
C ILE A 21 -5.87 23.20 17.27
N GLU A 22 -6.11 24.01 18.30
CA GLU A 22 -5.22 24.12 19.47
C GLU A 22 -5.06 22.79 20.20
N ARG A 23 -6.17 22.12 20.52
CA ARG A 23 -6.14 20.79 21.14
C ARG A 23 -5.40 19.76 20.29
N LEU A 24 -5.60 19.78 18.98
CA LEU A 24 -4.92 18.88 18.06
C LEU A 24 -3.40 19.15 18.03
N ALA A 25 -3.00 20.42 18.06
CA ALA A 25 -1.61 20.83 18.08
C ALA A 25 -0.91 20.40 19.39
N GLU A 26 -1.57 20.59 20.53
CA GLU A 26 -1.13 20.14 21.86
C GLU A 26 -0.95 18.62 21.92
N GLN A 27 -1.93 17.85 21.46
CA GLN A 27 -1.86 16.38 21.44
C GLN A 27 -0.70 15.82 20.60
N ARG A 28 -0.20 16.61 19.65
CA ARG A 28 0.85 16.22 18.70
C ARG A 28 2.18 16.93 18.95
N ASP A 29 2.31 17.66 20.07
CA ASP A 29 3.48 18.49 20.40
C ASP A 29 3.98 19.31 19.19
N SER A 30 3.04 19.98 18.51
CA SER A 30 3.30 20.66 17.23
C SER A 30 2.66 22.04 17.16
N THR A 31 2.99 22.82 16.13
CA THR A 31 2.32 24.11 15.90
C THR A 31 0.95 23.91 15.27
N GLN A 32 0.03 24.88 15.47
CA GLN A 32 -1.30 24.85 14.82
C GLN A 32 -1.20 24.73 13.29
N LYS A 33 -0.21 25.40 12.69
CA LYS A 33 0.07 25.32 11.26
C LYS A 33 0.46 23.90 10.87
N ASP A 34 1.43 23.30 11.56
CA ASP A 34 1.93 21.97 11.22
C ASP A 34 0.86 20.89 11.42
N ALA A 35 0.04 21.03 12.46
CA ALA A 35 -1.08 20.13 12.71
C ALA A 35 -2.09 20.16 11.54
N VAL A 36 -2.44 21.34 11.04
CA VAL A 36 -3.34 21.50 9.90
C VAL A 36 -2.70 21.00 8.60
N MET A 37 -1.46 21.40 8.31
CA MET A 37 -0.78 21.02 7.06
C MET A 37 -0.61 19.51 6.95
N ARG A 38 -0.27 18.82 8.04
CA ARG A 38 -0.20 17.34 8.05
C ARG A 38 -1.53 16.68 7.73
N LEU A 39 -2.65 17.23 8.22
CA LEU A 39 -3.97 16.69 7.88
C LEU A 39 -4.31 16.90 6.41
N VAL A 40 -3.93 18.05 5.83
CA VAL A 40 -4.11 18.30 4.39
C VAL A 40 -3.26 17.32 3.57
N GLU A 41 -2.01 17.12 3.95
CA GLU A 41 -1.12 16.16 3.28
C GLU A 41 -1.68 14.74 3.34
N GLN A 42 -2.18 14.31 4.49
CA GLN A 42 -2.82 13.01 4.67
C GLN A 42 -4.07 12.87 3.80
N ALA A 43 -4.97 13.85 3.82
CA ALA A 43 -6.18 13.81 3.00
C ALA A 43 -5.87 13.74 1.50
N VAL A 44 -4.86 14.48 1.02
CA VAL A 44 -4.44 14.44 -0.39
C VAL A 44 -3.77 13.10 -0.74
N ALA A 45 -3.01 12.50 0.18
CA ALA A 45 -2.44 11.17 -0.02
C ALA A 45 -3.55 10.11 -0.12
N ASP A 46 -4.52 10.14 0.79
CA ASP A 46 -5.67 9.22 0.80
C ASP A 46 -6.54 9.37 -0.47
N GLU A 47 -6.64 10.58 -1.03
CA GLU A 47 -7.33 10.81 -2.32
C GLU A 47 -6.54 10.24 -3.50
N LYS A 48 -5.22 10.35 -3.50
CA LYS A 48 -4.37 9.72 -4.54
C LYS A 48 -4.42 8.21 -4.50
N GLU A 49 -4.49 7.61 -3.32
CA GLU A 49 -4.61 6.15 -3.16
C GLU A 49 -6.00 5.62 -3.56
N LYS A 50 -7.01 6.50 -3.63
CA LYS A 50 -8.35 6.17 -4.14
C LYS A 50 -8.48 6.32 -5.65
N GLU A 51 -7.46 6.81 -6.36
CA GLU A 51 -7.45 6.62 -7.80
C GLU A 51 -7.53 5.11 -8.05
N PRO A 52 -8.48 4.65 -8.87
CA PRO A 52 -8.61 3.23 -9.13
C PRO A 52 -7.29 2.78 -9.73
N ILE A 53 -6.57 1.94 -8.98
CA ILE A 53 -5.42 1.21 -9.51
C ILE A 53 -5.99 0.52 -10.74
N GLU A 54 -5.61 0.98 -11.94
CA GLU A 54 -5.92 0.28 -13.17
C GLU A 54 -5.23 -1.08 -13.05
N ALA A 55 -5.99 -2.07 -12.59
CA ALA A 55 -5.50 -3.43 -12.52
C ALA A 55 -5.17 -3.81 -13.96
N GLU A 56 -3.88 -3.90 -14.27
CA GLU A 56 -3.46 -4.49 -15.53
C GLU A 56 -4.10 -5.88 -15.63
N PRO A 57 -4.68 -6.25 -16.78
CA PRO A 57 -5.28 -7.55 -16.95
C PRO A 57 -4.19 -8.64 -16.85
N GLY A 58 -3.95 -9.11 -15.64
CA GLY A 58 -3.05 -10.22 -15.34
C GLY A 58 -3.76 -11.56 -15.54
N SER A 59 -2.98 -12.57 -15.88
CA SER A 59 -3.44 -13.95 -15.98
C SER A 59 -3.29 -14.68 -14.64
N ILE A 60 -4.05 -15.75 -14.43
CA ILE A 60 -3.88 -16.65 -13.26
C ILE A 60 -2.45 -17.22 -13.23
N LEU A 61 -1.80 -17.33 -14.39
CA LEU A 61 -0.41 -17.77 -14.50
C LEU A 61 0.56 -16.77 -13.85
N ASP A 62 0.30 -15.47 -13.95
CA ASP A 62 1.15 -14.43 -13.36
C ASP A 62 1.12 -14.49 -11.82
N LEU A 63 0.00 -14.96 -11.23
CA LEU A 63 -0.13 -15.23 -9.79
C LEU A 63 0.63 -16.49 -9.34
N ALA A 64 0.85 -17.45 -10.23
CA ALA A 64 1.50 -18.71 -9.89
C ALA A 64 3.04 -18.61 -9.87
N GLY A 65 3.62 -17.49 -10.32
CA GLY A 65 5.07 -17.28 -10.33
C GLY A 65 5.71 -17.41 -8.94
N ASP A 66 5.05 -16.88 -7.91
CA ASP A 66 5.53 -16.95 -6.51
C ASP A 66 5.49 -18.37 -5.92
N LEU A 67 4.77 -19.29 -6.56
CA LEU A 67 4.72 -20.70 -6.13
C LEU A 67 5.92 -21.50 -6.65
N ILE A 68 6.63 -21.00 -7.65
CA ILE A 68 7.81 -21.66 -8.22
C ILE A 68 8.92 -21.68 -7.17
N GLY A 69 9.38 -22.88 -6.79
CA GLY A 69 10.42 -23.05 -5.78
C GLY A 69 9.94 -22.87 -4.33
N SER A 70 8.63 -22.76 -4.09
CA SER A 70 8.06 -22.69 -2.72
C SER A 70 8.25 -23.98 -1.91
N ILE A 71 8.72 -25.06 -2.54
CA ILE A 71 9.06 -26.34 -1.90
C ILE A 71 10.59 -26.42 -1.82
N ASP A 72 11.13 -26.12 -0.64
CA ASP A 72 12.55 -26.25 -0.31
C ASP A 72 12.78 -27.48 0.58
N ASP A 73 12.52 -28.66 0.03
CA ASP A 73 12.84 -29.94 0.68
C ASP A 73 14.15 -30.48 0.09
N PRO A 74 15.23 -30.60 0.88
CA PRO A 74 16.50 -31.17 0.41
C PRO A 74 16.41 -32.65 0.00
N ASN A 75 15.33 -33.34 0.37
CA ASN A 75 15.00 -34.70 -0.09
C ASN A 75 13.93 -34.70 -1.19
N GLY A 76 13.46 -33.51 -1.60
CA GLY A 76 12.48 -33.33 -2.66
C GLY A 76 13.08 -33.70 -4.03
N PRO A 77 12.28 -34.28 -4.94
CA PRO A 77 12.75 -34.55 -6.29
C PRO A 77 13.05 -33.22 -7.00
N THR A 78 14.31 -33.01 -7.39
CA THR A 78 14.75 -31.85 -8.20
C THR A 78 14.05 -31.79 -9.55
N ASP A 79 13.55 -32.93 -10.01
CA ASP A 79 12.80 -33.09 -11.24
C ASP A 79 11.60 -34.03 -10.99
N LEU A 80 10.40 -33.46 -11.07
CA LEU A 80 9.15 -34.21 -10.91
C LEU A 80 8.95 -35.25 -12.04
N SER A 81 9.66 -35.12 -13.16
CA SER A 81 9.64 -36.10 -14.25
C SER A 81 10.55 -37.32 -14.02
N THR A 82 11.36 -37.30 -12.96
CA THR A 82 12.31 -38.40 -12.65
C THR A 82 11.62 -39.65 -12.06
N ASN A 83 10.39 -39.56 -11.54
CA ASN A 83 9.65 -40.71 -11.01
C ASN A 83 8.34 -40.97 -11.75
N PRO A 84 8.34 -41.58 -12.96
CA PRO A 84 7.15 -41.74 -13.80
C PRO A 84 6.03 -42.59 -13.19
N LYS A 85 6.25 -43.23 -12.03
CA LYS A 85 5.22 -43.99 -11.30
C LYS A 85 3.96 -43.17 -10.99
N HIS A 86 4.11 -41.85 -10.79
CA HIS A 86 2.96 -40.97 -10.53
C HIS A 86 2.04 -40.78 -11.76
N MET A 87 2.47 -41.18 -12.96
CA MET A 87 1.67 -41.11 -14.19
C MET A 87 1.09 -42.47 -14.62
N GLU A 88 1.36 -43.56 -13.89
CA GLU A 88 0.97 -44.92 -14.30
C GLU A 88 -0.54 -45.11 -14.46
N ASP A 89 -1.34 -44.37 -13.69
CA ASP A 89 -2.81 -44.43 -13.72
C ASP A 89 -3.45 -43.16 -14.27
N TYR A 90 -2.66 -42.25 -14.84
CA TYR A 90 -3.16 -41.02 -15.44
C TYR A 90 -3.99 -41.35 -16.70
N GLY A 91 -5.32 -41.17 -16.63
CA GLY A 91 -6.23 -41.40 -17.74
C GLY A 91 -6.71 -42.84 -17.92
N LYS A 92 -6.58 -43.70 -16.91
CA LYS A 92 -7.25 -45.02 -16.88
C LYS A 92 -8.58 -44.91 -16.12
N ASP A 93 -9.67 -45.28 -16.80
CA ASP A 93 -11.00 -45.58 -16.25
C ASP A 93 -11.18 -47.10 -16.14
#